data_AF-A0A2V5S426-F1
#
_entry.id   AF-A0A2V5S426-F1
#
_cell.length_a   1.000
_cell.length_b   1.000
_cell.length_c   1.000
_cell.angle_alpha   90.00
_cell.angle_beta   90.00
_cell.angle_gamma   90.00
#
_symmetry.space_group_name_H-M   'P 1'
#
loop_
_entity.id
_entity.type
_entity.pdbx_description
1 polymer ?
#
loop_
_entity_poly.entity_id
_entity_poly.type
_entity_poly.pdbx_seq_one_letter_code
_entity_poly.pdbx_strand_id
1 'polypeptide(L)' 'LSGESESVDAYLNFLRSGGSRFPLETLKAAGVDMATPAPIESTLRLFEQRLAELEELLL' A
#
# COMPACT_ATOMS: atom_id res chain seq x y z
N LEU A 1 1.64 0.71 -6.18
CA LEU A 1 0.65 0.11 -7.08
C LEU A 1 1.24 0.18 -8.48
N SER A 2 1.84 -0.91 -8.96
CA SER A 2 2.05 -1.08 -10.40
C SER A 2 0.69 -0.87 -11.05
N GLY A 3 0.60 -0.07 -12.12
CA GLY A 3 -0.68 0.31 -12.76
C GLY A 3 -1.42 -0.84 -13.45
N GLU A 4 -1.42 -2.02 -12.84
CA GLU A 4 -2.11 -3.23 -13.26
C GLU A 4 -3.61 -3.09 -12.98
N SER A 5 -4.45 -3.52 -13.91
CA SER A 5 -5.92 -3.37 -13.86
C SER A 5 -6.52 -3.85 -12.53
N GLU A 6 -6.02 -4.96 -12.00
CA GLU A 6 -6.53 -5.57 -10.75
C GLU A 6 -6.24 -4.69 -9.52
N SER A 7 -5.08 -4.03 -9.47
CA SER A 7 -4.73 -3.11 -8.38
C SER A 7 -5.61 -1.86 -8.39
N VAL A 8 -5.96 -1.38 -9.58
CA VAL A 8 -6.88 -0.25 -9.76
C VAL A 8 -8.29 -0.65 -9.31
N ASP A 9 -8.77 -1.81 -9.73
CA ASP A 9 -10.11 -2.30 -9.36
C ASP A 9 -10.24 -2.55 -7.85
N ALA A 10 -9.23 -3.12 -7.22
CA ALA A 10 -9.17 -3.29 -5.76
C ALA A 10 -9.27 -1.94 -5.03
N TYR A 11 -8.55 -0.93 -5.52
CA TYR A 11 -8.58 0.42 -4.96
C TYR A 11 -9.94 1.12 -5.16
N LEU A 12 -10.56 0.98 -6.33
CA LEU A 12 -11.89 1.53 -6.58
C LEU A 12 -12.96 0.86 -5.72
N ASN A 13 -12.86 -0.45 -5.50
CA ASN A 13 -13.74 -1.19 -4.59
C ASN A 13 -13.57 -0.75 -3.13
N PHE A 14 -12.32 -0.50 -2.70
CA PHE A 14 -12.02 0.10 -1.41
C PHE A 14 -12.74 1.45 -1.23
N LEU A 15 -12.60 2.37 -2.20
CA LEU A 15 -13.26 3.68 -2.12
C LEU A 15 -14.79 3.59 -2.09
N ARG A 16 -15.38 2.69 -2.90
CA ARG A 16 -16.83 2.45 -2.92
C ARG A 16 -17.37 1.89 -1.59
N SER A 17 -16.52 1.23 -0.81
CA SER A 17 -16.93 0.66 0.49
C SER A 17 -17.26 1.73 1.54
N GLY A 18 -16.72 2.95 1.39
CA GLY A 18 -16.96 4.06 2.32
C GLY A 18 -16.74 3.65 3.78
N GLY A 19 -17.75 3.87 4.62
CA GLY A 19 -17.76 3.45 6.03
C GLY A 19 -18.63 2.21 6.32
N SER A 20 -19.04 1.45 5.30
CA SER A 20 -19.98 0.33 5.46
C SER A 20 -19.36 -0.94 6.04
N ARG A 21 -18.02 -1.00 6.13
CA ARG A 21 -17.23 -2.12 6.64
C ARG A 21 -16.17 -1.64 7.63
N PHE A 22 -15.74 -2.55 8.52
CA PHE A 22 -14.66 -2.26 9.45
C PHE A 22 -13.34 -1.98 8.70
N PRO A 23 -12.51 -1.03 9.16
CA PRO A 23 -11.31 -0.61 8.44
C PRO A 23 -10.34 -1.74 8.09
N LEU A 24 -10.08 -2.68 9.00
CA LEU A 24 -9.16 -3.79 8.75
C LEU A 24 -9.67 -4.73 7.66
N GLU A 25 -10.97 -5.04 7.67
CA GLU A 25 -11.61 -5.89 6.66
C GLU A 25 -11.61 -5.19 5.28
N THR A 26 -11.86 -3.89 5.27
CA THR A 26 -11.83 -3.07 4.06
C THR A 26 -10.43 -3.03 3.43
N LEU A 27 -9.38 -2.88 4.23
CA LEU A 27 -7.99 -2.92 3.76
C LEU A 27 -7.59 -4.31 3.28
N LYS A 28 -7.99 -5.36 4.00
CA LYS A 28 -7.73 -6.75 3.62
C LYS A 28 -8.38 -7.10 2.29
N ALA A 29 -9.63 -6.67 2.07
CA ALA A 29 -10.33 -6.84 0.79
C ALA A 29 -9.66 -6.07 -0.37
N ALA A 30 -8.92 -5.00 -0.06
CA ALA A 30 -8.13 -4.25 -1.03
C ALA A 30 -6.73 -4.86 -1.27
N GLY A 31 -6.44 -6.03 -0.69
CA GLY A 31 -5.15 -6.72 -0.81
C GLY A 31 -4.10 -6.33 0.24
N VAL A 32 -4.48 -5.53 1.25
CA VAL A 32 -3.57 -5.06 2.30
C VAL A 32 -3.96 -5.64 3.65
N ASP A 33 -3.29 -6.72 4.07
CA ASP A 33 -3.52 -7.33 5.38
C ASP A 33 -2.68 -6.67 6.49
N MET A 34 -3.31 -5.74 7.21
CA MET A 34 -2.72 -5.00 8.33
C MET A 34 -2.53 -5.83 9.61
N ALA A 35 -3.01 -7.09 9.65
CA ALA A 35 -2.73 -8.01 10.77
C ALA A 35 -1.35 -8.69 10.63
N THR A 36 -0.65 -8.45 9.51
CA THR A 36 0.69 -8.96 9.24
C THR A 36 1.70 -7.80 9.23
N PRO A 37 3.00 -8.06 9.44
CA PRO A 37 4.03 -7.03 9.35
C PRO A 37 4.29 -6.57 7.90
N ALA A 38 3.86 -7.33 6.90
CA ALA A 38 4.23 -7.15 5.50
C ALA A 38 3.94 -5.73 4.93
N PRO A 39 2.78 -5.08 5.20
CA PRO A 39 2.51 -3.74 4.69
C PRO A 39 3.50 -2.69 5.23
N ILE A 40 3.91 -2.83 6.49
CA ILE A 40 4.85 -1.92 7.14
C ILE A 40 6.26 -2.15 6.60
N GLU A 41 6.70 -3.40 6.52
CA GLU A 41 8.01 -3.74 5.96
C GLU A 41 8.15 -3.25 4.51
N SER A 42 7.12 -3.44 3.67
CA SER A 42 7.14 -2.94 2.30
C SER A 42 7.27 -1.42 2.22
N THR A 43 6.64 -0.70 3.15
CA THR A 43 6.73 0.77 3.22
C THR A 43 8.13 1.22 3.62
N LEU A 44 8.74 0.55 4.61
CA LEU A 44 10.09 0.86 5.06
C LEU A 44 11.14 0.57 3.98
N ARG A 45 10.99 -0.51 3.21
CA ARG A 45 11.88 -0.80 2.07
C ARG A 45 11.80 0.29 1.00
N LEU A 46 10.60 0.80 0.69
CA LEU A 46 10.45 1.93 -0.23
C LEU A 46 11.12 3.20 0.32
N PHE A 47 10.99 3.44 1.62
CA PHE A 47 11.65 4.57 2.27
C PHE A 47 13.18 4.46 2.17
N GLU A 48 13.74 3.29 2.47
CA GLU A 48 15.18 3.01 2.34
C GLU A 48 15.66 3.24 0.90
N GLN A 49 14.92 2.76 -0.11
CA GLN A 49 15.25 3.02 -1.51
C GLN A 49 15.29 4.53 -1.81
N ARG A 50 14.28 5.29 -1.35
CA ARG A 50 14.23 6.75 -1.58
C ARG A 50 15.34 7.49 -0.86
N LEU A 51 15.76 7.00 0.31
CA LEU A 51 16.91 7.54 1.03
C LEU A 51 18.21 7.31 0.26
N ALA A 52 18.43 6.11 -0.27
CA ALA A 52 19.60 5.82 -1.10
C ALA A 52 19.63 6.68 -2.37
N GLU A 53 18.50 6.83 -3.07
CA GLU A 53 18.37 7.73 -4.23
C GLU A 53 18.70 9.19 -3.87
N LEU A 54 18.33 9.64 -2.67
CA LEU A 54 18.66 10.98 -2.19
C LEU A 54 20.16 11.12 -1.88
N GLU A 55 20.76 10.12 -1.25
CA GLU A 55 22.21 10.10 -0.96
C GLU A 55 23.03 10.16 -2.25
N GLU A 56 22.65 9.41 -3.28
CA GLU A 56 23.30 9.45 -4.61
C GLU A 56 23.21 10.81 -5.31
N LEU A 57 22.16 11.60 -5.05
CA LEU A 57 22.00 12.93 -5.64
C LEU A 57 22.79 14.02 -4.90
N LEU A 58 23.18 13.78 -3.66
CA LEU A 58 23.81 14.77 -2.78
C LEU A 58 25.32 14.55 -2.60
N LEU A 59 25.86 13.37 -2.93
CA LEU A 59 27.26 12.96 -2.76
C LEU A 59 27.95 12.70 -4.11
#